data_AF-A0A3C0KBK0-F1
#
_entry.id   AF-A0A3C0KBK0-F1
#
_cell.length_a   1.000
_cell.length_b   1.000
_cell.length_c   1.000
_cell.angle_alpha   90.00
_cell.angle_beta   90.00
_cell.angle_gamma   90.00
#
_symmetry.space_group_name_H-M   'P 1'
#
loop_
_entity.id
_entity.type
_entity.pdbx_description
1 polymer ?
#
loop_
_entity_poly.entity_id
_entity_poly.type
_entity_poly.pdbx_seq_one_letter_code
_entity_poly.pdbx_strand_id
1 'polypeptide(L)' 'MTACAPQSAASQTVPPQDTVRLCDSHGCADVPRHTATFQGAPSDPEAAQRLQALITLAEQNPKAAYDLGLRFLRG' A
#
# COMPACT_ATOMS: atom_id res chain seq x y z
N MET A 1 10.37 8.60 29.27
CA MET A 1 10.71 7.18 29.05
C MET A 1 9.41 6.40 29.11
N THR A 2 8.79 6.12 27.97
CA THR A 2 7.53 5.37 27.90
C THR A 2 7.85 3.88 28.02
N ALA A 3 7.32 3.23 29.05
CA ALA A 3 7.57 1.82 29.35
C ALA A 3 6.83 0.89 28.36
N CYS A 4 7.46 -0.23 28.00
CA CYS A 4 6.84 -1.29 27.20
C CYS A 4 5.68 -1.93 27.96
N ALA A 5 4.56 -2.17 27.28
CA ALA A 5 3.40 -2.85 27.86
C ALA A 5 3.74 -4.31 28.25
N PRO A 6 3.24 -4.82 29.39
CA PRO A 6 3.50 -6.20 29.80
C PRO A 6 2.76 -7.17 28.88
N GLN A 7 3.52 -7.96 28.12
CA GLN A 7 2.99 -9.04 27.28
C GLN A 7 3.09 -10.35 28.07
N SER A 8 1.96 -10.97 28.43
CA SER A 8 1.94 -12.24 29.16
C SER A 8 2.18 -13.43 28.23
N ALA A 9 2.83 -14.50 28.73
CA ALA A 9 3.15 -15.69 27.96
C ALA A 9 1.91 -16.37 27.34
N ALA A 10 0.75 -16.30 28.00
CA ALA A 10 -0.51 -16.84 27.51
C ALA A 10 -0.99 -16.18 26.20
N SER A 11 -0.64 -14.91 25.97
CA SER A 11 -0.99 -14.21 24.72
C SER A 11 -0.23 -14.75 23.50
N GLN A 12 0.90 -15.44 23.72
CA GLN A 12 1.71 -16.05 22.66
C GLN A 12 1.23 -17.46 22.28
N THR A 13 0.32 -18.06 23.06
CA THR A 13 -0.20 -19.42 22.85
C THR A 13 -1.61 -19.45 22.26
N VAL A 14 -2.17 -18.29 21.89
CA VAL A 14 -3.50 -18.20 21.29
C VAL A 14 -3.47 -18.84 19.88
N PRO A 15 -4.38 -19.79 19.57
CA PRO A 15 -4.44 -20.37 18.24
C PRO A 15 -4.73 -19.28 17.19
N PRO A 16 -4.16 -19.38 15.98
CA PRO A 16 -4.37 -18.39 14.94
C PRO A 16 -5.86 -18.24 14.65
N GLN A 17 -6.38 -17.03 14.82
CA GLN A 17 -7.78 -16.70 14.52
C GLN A 17 -7.95 -16.50 13.01
N ASP A 18 -9.14 -16.78 12.49
CA ASP A 18 -9.48 -16.63 11.06
C ASP A 18 -9.80 -15.17 10.67
N THR A 19 -10.05 -14.32 11.67
CA THR A 19 -10.35 -12.89 11.50
C THR A 19 -9.31 -12.02 12.21
N VAL A 20 -9.12 -10.81 11.71
CA VAL A 20 -8.30 -9.74 12.29
C VAL A 20 -9.16 -8.53 12.55
N ARG A 21 -8.97 -7.89 13.70
CA ARG A 21 -9.66 -6.66 14.05
C ARG A 21 -8.97 -5.47 13.37
N LEU A 22 -9.65 -4.86 12.41
CA LEU A 22 -9.19 -3.68 11.69
C LEU A 22 -9.91 -2.44 12.23
N CYS A 23 -9.16 -1.42 12.64
CA CYS A 23 -9.71 -0.14 13.08
C CYS A 23 -9.37 0.96 12.08
N ASP A 24 -10.38 1.70 11.64
CA ASP A 24 -10.27 2.88 10.78
C ASP A 24 -10.90 4.12 11.45
N SER A 25 -11.06 5.22 10.70
CA SER A 25 -11.65 6.48 11.21
C SER A 25 -13.13 6.38 11.58
N HIS A 26 -13.84 5.32 11.18
CA HIS A 26 -15.26 5.10 11.43
C HIS A 26 -15.52 4.04 12.50
N GLY A 27 -14.54 3.20 12.84
CA GLY A 27 -14.64 2.25 13.95
C GLY A 27 -13.72 1.05 13.81
N CYS A 28 -13.95 0.03 14.64
CA CYS A 28 -13.23 -1.23 14.58
C CYS A 28 -14.17 -2.35 14.14
N ALA A 29 -13.78 -3.10 13.12
CA ALA A 29 -14.51 -4.25 12.60
C ALA A 29 -13.59 -5.49 12.51
N ASP A 30 -14.14 -6.66 12.74
CA ASP A 30 -13.44 -7.93 12.53
C ASP A 30 -13.55 -8.36 11.06
N VAL A 31 -12.40 -8.44 10.39
CA VAL A 31 -12.29 -8.73 8.95
C VAL A 31 -11.62 -10.10 8.76
N PRO A 32 -12.11 -10.96 7.85
CA PRO A 32 -11.43 -12.23 7.55
C PRO A 32 -10.00 -12.01 7.06
N ARG A 33 -9.05 -12.80 7.55
CA ARG A 33 -7.61 -12.65 7.24
C ARG A 33 -7.26 -12.81 5.76
N HIS A 34 -8.10 -13.50 5.01
CA HIS A 34 -7.95 -13.73 3.58
C HIS A 34 -8.62 -12.65 2.73
N THR A 35 -9.20 -11.61 3.34
CA THR A 35 -9.80 -10.49 2.61
C THR A 35 -8.69 -9.62 2.02
N ALA A 36 -8.50 -9.69 0.71
CA ALA A 36 -7.68 -8.73 -0.01
C ALA A 36 -8.43 -7.38 -0.08
N THR A 37 -8.04 -6.42 0.74
CA THR A 37 -8.63 -5.06 0.75
C THR A 37 -8.03 -4.14 -0.31
N PHE A 38 -6.94 -4.54 -0.94
CA PHE A 38 -6.34 -3.77 -2.03
C PHE A 38 -7.15 -3.97 -3.31
N GLN A 39 -8.08 -3.05 -3.56
CA GLN A 39 -8.69 -2.84 -4.85
C GLN A 39 -7.88 -1.71 -5.52
N GLY A 40 -6.89 -2.09 -6.33
CA GLY A 40 -6.16 -1.12 -7.14
C GLY A 40 -7.16 -0.24 -7.89
N ALA A 41 -7.00 1.07 -7.79
CA ALA A 41 -7.93 2.02 -8.38
C ALA A 41 -8.17 1.64 -9.86
N PRO A 42 -9.41 1.74 -10.38
CA PRO A 42 -9.64 1.62 -11.81
C PRO A 42 -8.67 2.58 -12.50
N SER A 43 -7.92 2.07 -13.49
CA SER A 43 -6.88 2.84 -14.15
C SER A 43 -7.49 4.15 -14.66
N ASP A 44 -7.13 5.26 -14.03
CA ASP A 44 -7.56 6.59 -14.48
C ASP A 44 -7.06 6.76 -15.93
N PRO A 45 -7.98 6.86 -16.92
CA PRO A 45 -7.58 6.98 -18.31
C PRO A 45 -6.75 8.25 -18.55
N GLU A 46 -6.97 9.30 -17.76
CA GLU A 46 -6.17 10.52 -17.83
C GLU A 46 -4.76 10.29 -17.29
N ALA A 47 -4.60 9.55 -16.18
CA ALA A 47 -3.30 9.14 -15.67
C ALA A 47 -2.52 8.29 -16.71
N ALA A 48 -3.19 7.40 -17.42
CA ALA A 48 -2.58 6.61 -18.49
C ALA A 48 -2.11 7.49 -19.66
N GLN A 49 -2.90 8.49 -20.07
CA GLN A 49 -2.53 9.45 -21.12
C GLN A 49 -1.33 10.30 -20.72
N ARG A 50 -1.32 10.80 -19.47
CA ARG A 50 -0.19 11.59 -18.93
C ARG A 50 1.09 10.75 -18.86
N LEU A 51 0.97 9.47 -18.49
CA LEU A 51 2.10 8.56 -18.49
C LEU A 51 2.67 8.36 -19.91
N GLN A 52 1.79 8.16 -20.90
CA GLN A 52 2.23 8.01 -22.29
C GLN A 52 2.98 9.26 -22.80
N ALA A 53 2.50 10.45 -22.47
CA ALA A 53 3.17 11.70 -22.83
C ALA A 53 4.57 11.81 -22.19
N LEU A 54 4.72 11.38 -20.93
CA LEU A 54 6.01 11.35 -20.23
C LEU A 54 6.98 10.33 -20.87
N ILE A 55 6.48 9.18 -21.32
CA ILE A 55 7.28 8.17 -22.03
C ILE A 55 7.81 8.75 -23.34
N THR A 56 6.96 9.36 -24.17
CA THR A 56 7.40 9.98 -25.43
C THR A 56 8.45 11.06 -25.21
N LEU A 57 8.30 11.86 -24.14
CA LEU A 57 9.29 12.89 -23.80
C LEU A 57 10.61 12.28 -23.27
N ALA A 58 10.54 11.16 -22.56
CA ALA A 58 11.71 10.41 -22.09
C ALA A 58 12.54 9.80 -23.23
N GLU A 59 11.90 9.33 -24.31
CA GLU A 59 12.60 8.79 -25.49
C GLU A 59 13.54 9.81 -26.15
N GLN A 60 13.19 11.09 -26.07
CA GLN A 60 13.91 12.18 -26.72
C GLN A 60 14.81 12.96 -25.76
N ASN A 61 14.64 12.78 -24.44
CA ASN A 61 15.36 13.53 -23.42
C ASN A 61 15.91 12.60 -22.31
N PRO A 62 17.25 12.44 -22.21
CA PRO A 62 17.86 11.53 -21.25
C PRO A 62 17.62 11.95 -19.79
N LYS A 63 17.48 13.25 -19.51
CA LYS A 63 17.15 13.74 -18.16
C LYS A 63 15.72 13.34 -17.79
N ALA A 64 14.79 13.48 -18.73
CA ALA A 64 13.41 13.08 -18.49
C ALA A 64 13.25 11.57 -18.34
N ALA A 65 14.02 10.76 -19.07
CA ALA A 65 14.07 9.32 -18.87
C ALA A 65 14.53 8.95 -17.45
N TYR A 66 15.56 9.62 -16.95
CA TYR A 66 16.02 9.44 -15.58
C TYR A 66 14.96 9.82 -14.55
N ASP A 67 14.31 10.99 -14.72
CA ASP A 67 13.25 11.46 -13.83
C ASP A 67 12.02 10.54 -13.86
N LEU A 68 11.65 10.01 -15.04
CA LEU A 68 10.56 9.04 -15.20
C LEU A 68 10.88 7.72 -14.48
N GLY A 69 12.10 7.20 -14.66
CA GLY A 69 12.55 5.99 -13.98
C GLY A 69 12.55 6.12 -12.45
N LEU A 70 12.96 7.28 -11.92
CA LEU A 70 12.91 7.54 -10.48
C LEU A 70 11.49 7.50 -9.91
N ARG A 71 10.49 7.99 -10.67
CA ARG A 71 9.08 7.95 -10.26
C ARG A 71 8.55 6.52 -10.22
N PHE A 72 8.84 5.72 -11.24
CA PHE A 72 8.46 4.31 -11.27
C PHE A 72 9.07 3.49 -10.13
N LEU A 73 10.30 3.79 -9.73
CA LEU A 73 11.01 3.05 -8.69
C LEU A 73 10.64 3.48 -7.26
N ARG A 74 10.07 4.68 -7.07
CA ARG A 74 9.73 5.19 -5.73
C ARG A 74 8.29 4.94 -5.28
N GLY A 75 7.39 4.57 -6.20
CA GLY A 75 5.97 4.34 -5.89
C GLY A 75 5.21 5.65 -5.74
#